data_AF-A0A3L6KWT7-F1
#
_entry.id   AF-A0A3L6KWT7-F1
#
_cell.length_a   1.000
_cell.length_b   1.000
_cell.length_c   1.000
_cell.angle_alpha   90.00
_cell.angle_beta   90.00
_cell.angle_gamma   90.00
#
_symmetry.space_group_name_H-M   'P 1'
#
loop_
_entity.id
_entity.type
_entity.pdbx_description
1 polymer ?
#
loop_
_entity_poly.entity_id
_entity_poly.type
_entity_poly.pdbx_seq_one_letter_code
_entity_poly.pdbx_strand_id
1 'polypeptide(L)'
;MQRCTPVLLLLLSSLLTLPNDTVARPKMSRRELRRYLPREPPAEPSFHHLRSVVLLQRTGSEKDSVSECNGETPFPTGEPVLVNTTLADGTKRRFVIYVPSSYAERKEKVSLKLLFHGLAGDCATFLNTTGFIPHAEKDGYILASACGTSSLMGAGWNAGECCLFFNGAAPNDTEFAKHIIDVVSSKACVDRNKVMSVGYSNGAMLSELLACQNPPIVRAVASVAGTLAMSPGGEGGIAACAKMLRGGESGCRTSILKINGMRDGYVPFRGSSFLNLPAISENVKGWVSANGCRGRGATTISNSKFRNKVYNDCSSENGVLYRFWCFIHRLAHFPTGLGSKKSTDVNTSDANEKDATGEDAPATETCKKTVVESVYALEGTHEWPNKENFSATAYIYEFGKRVLGSY
;
A
#
# COMPACT_ATOMS: atom_id res chain seq x y z
N MET A 1 43.02 -44.93 -4.13
CA MET A 1 42.26 -45.67 -3.09
C MET A 1 41.25 -44.68 -2.52
N GLN A 2 39.92 -44.84 -2.49
CA GLN A 2 38.97 -45.88 -2.86
C GLN A 2 37.83 -45.26 -3.68
N ARG A 3 37.12 -46.13 -4.40
CA ARG A 3 36.16 -45.86 -5.47
C ARG A 3 34.75 -45.58 -4.93
N CYS A 4 33.98 -44.78 -5.66
CA CYS A 4 32.63 -45.15 -6.08
C CYS A 4 32.37 -44.61 -7.50
N THR A 5 31.89 -45.52 -8.34
CA THR A 5 31.80 -45.52 -9.80
C THR A 5 30.57 -44.73 -10.30
N PRO A 6 30.62 -44.12 -11.51
CA PRO A 6 29.48 -43.42 -12.10
C PRO A 6 28.54 -44.37 -12.85
N VAL A 7 27.25 -44.08 -12.85
CA VAL A 7 26.32 -44.56 -13.88
C VAL A 7 25.83 -43.35 -14.65
N LEU A 8 26.28 -43.26 -15.89
CA LEU A 8 25.92 -42.29 -16.92
C LEU A 8 24.92 -42.97 -17.88
N LEU A 9 24.07 -42.15 -18.49
CA LEU A 9 23.21 -42.40 -19.66
C LEU A 9 21.89 -43.15 -19.45
N LEU A 10 20.79 -42.41 -19.62
CA LEU A 10 19.98 -42.54 -20.83
C LEU A 10 19.58 -41.16 -21.37
N LEU A 11 19.76 -41.02 -22.67
CA LEU A 11 19.66 -39.82 -23.50
C LEU A 11 18.21 -39.38 -23.76
N LEU A 12 18.04 -38.06 -23.87
CA LEU A 12 17.30 -37.34 -24.92
C LEU A 12 16.24 -38.13 -25.70
N SER A 13 14.97 -37.80 -25.47
CA SER A 13 13.98 -37.64 -26.56
C SER A 13 12.69 -36.98 -26.05
N SER A 14 12.61 -35.64 -26.12
CA SER A 14 11.40 -34.86 -26.47
C SER A 14 11.61 -33.36 -26.25
N LEU A 15 12.11 -32.70 -27.30
CA LEU A 15 11.62 -31.36 -27.64
C LEU A 15 10.14 -31.49 -28.03
N LEU A 16 9.37 -30.42 -27.77
CA LEU A 16 7.93 -30.23 -28.01
C LEU A 16 7.02 -30.68 -26.86
N THR A 17 6.80 -29.78 -25.91
CA THR A 17 5.51 -29.09 -25.68
C THR A 17 5.61 -28.28 -24.39
N LEU A 18 5.33 -26.98 -24.48
CA LEU A 18 4.98 -26.16 -23.32
C LEU A 18 3.71 -26.75 -22.69
N PRO A 19 3.66 -27.05 -21.38
CA PRO A 19 2.38 -27.14 -20.71
C PRO A 19 2.00 -25.75 -20.23
N ASN A 20 0.97 -25.23 -20.90
CA ASN A 20 -0.04 -24.29 -20.41
C ASN A 20 0.09 -23.86 -18.93
N ASP A 21 0.00 -22.54 -18.74
CA ASP A 21 -0.53 -21.91 -17.54
C ASP A 21 -1.91 -22.49 -17.19
N THR A 22 -1.94 -23.57 -16.43
CA THR A 22 -3.14 -24.02 -15.72
C THR A 22 -2.75 -24.44 -14.31
N VAL A 23 -2.36 -23.47 -13.48
CA VAL A 23 -2.65 -23.59 -12.05
C VAL A 23 -4.17 -23.64 -11.95
N ALA A 24 -4.72 -24.85 -11.84
CA ALA A 24 -6.14 -25.06 -11.63
C ALA A 24 -6.55 -24.32 -10.36
N ARG A 25 -7.19 -23.16 -10.51
CA ARG A 25 -7.77 -22.43 -9.37
C ARG A 25 -8.75 -23.38 -8.68
N PRO A 26 -8.70 -23.52 -7.33
CA PRO A 26 -9.74 -24.25 -6.62
C PRO A 26 -11.11 -23.68 -7.01
N LYS A 27 -11.95 -24.48 -7.67
CA LYS A 27 -13.32 -24.07 -7.97
C LYS A 27 -14.07 -23.97 -6.65
N MET A 28 -14.38 -22.75 -6.22
CA MET A 28 -15.15 -22.47 -5.02
C MET A 28 -16.51 -23.19 -5.07
N SER A 29 -16.83 -23.98 -4.05
CA SER A 29 -18.13 -24.64 -3.97
C SER A 29 -19.24 -23.61 -3.77
N ARG A 30 -20.45 -23.87 -4.30
CA ARG A 30 -21.62 -22.98 -4.11
C ARG A 30 -21.93 -22.75 -2.63
N ARG A 31 -21.63 -23.71 -1.75
CA ARG A 31 -21.85 -23.62 -0.30
C ARG A 31 -20.87 -22.65 0.37
N GLU A 32 -19.64 -22.59 -0.12
CA GLU A 32 -18.61 -21.67 0.39
C GLU A 32 -18.80 -20.26 -0.13
N LEU A 33 -19.15 -20.10 -1.41
CA LEU A 33 -19.49 -18.81 -2.00
C LEU A 33 -20.63 -18.11 -1.23
N ARG A 34 -21.63 -18.88 -0.78
CA ARG A 34 -22.73 -18.37 0.07
C ARG A 34 -22.29 -17.78 1.42
N ARG A 35 -21.09 -18.07 1.92
CA ARG A 35 -20.57 -17.43 3.14
C ARG A 35 -20.08 -16.01 2.88
N TYR A 36 -19.75 -15.69 1.64
CA TYR A 36 -19.20 -14.39 1.24
C TYR A 36 -20.21 -13.52 0.49
N LEU A 37 -21.15 -14.14 -0.24
CA LEU A 37 -22.19 -13.38 -0.93
C LEU A 37 -23.23 -12.83 0.06
N PRO A 38 -23.60 -11.55 -0.06
CA PRO A 38 -24.73 -11.03 0.70
C PRO A 38 -26.04 -11.71 0.22
N ARG A 39 -27.02 -11.83 1.12
CA ARG A 39 -28.33 -12.46 0.80
C ARG A 39 -29.15 -11.63 -0.18
N GLU A 40 -28.95 -10.32 -0.17
CA GLU A 40 -29.53 -9.34 -1.09
C GLU A 40 -28.41 -8.43 -1.62
N PRO A 41 -28.51 -7.92 -2.87
CA PRO A 41 -27.55 -6.93 -3.34
C PRO A 41 -27.60 -5.69 -2.42
N PRO A 42 -26.45 -5.18 -1.97
CA PRO A 42 -26.44 -4.04 -1.07
C PRO A 42 -27.01 -2.80 -1.77
N ALA A 43 -27.79 -2.01 -1.02
CA ALA A 43 -28.35 -0.77 -1.51
C ALA A 43 -27.25 0.18 -2.00
N GLU A 44 -27.49 0.88 -3.11
CA GLU A 44 -26.64 1.98 -3.54
C GLU A 44 -26.60 3.05 -2.42
N PRO A 45 -25.41 3.52 -2.02
CA PRO A 45 -25.30 4.54 -0.99
C PRO A 45 -25.96 5.86 -1.42
N SER A 46 -26.74 6.45 -0.50
CA SER A 46 -27.42 7.73 -0.71
C SER A 46 -26.52 8.89 -0.28
N PHE A 47 -26.28 9.81 -1.21
CA PHE A 47 -25.49 11.02 -0.98
C PHE A 47 -26.34 12.30 -0.95
N HIS A 48 -27.67 12.19 -0.89
CA HIS A 48 -28.57 13.36 -0.93
C HIS A 48 -28.34 14.37 0.20
N HIS A 49 -27.72 13.93 1.30
CA HIS A 49 -27.37 14.76 2.45
C HIS A 49 -26.03 15.49 2.30
N LEU A 50 -25.22 15.15 1.29
CA LEU A 50 -23.93 15.79 1.05
C LEU A 50 -24.05 16.85 -0.02
N ARG A 51 -23.38 17.98 0.20
CA ARG A 51 -23.14 18.95 -0.86
C ARG A 51 -22.27 18.31 -1.93
N SER A 52 -22.63 18.51 -3.20
CA SER A 52 -21.86 17.99 -4.34
C SER A 52 -21.10 19.10 -5.05
N VAL A 53 -19.82 18.87 -5.33
CA VAL A 53 -19.01 19.69 -6.22
C VAL A 53 -18.74 18.90 -7.50
N VAL A 54 -18.98 19.54 -8.64
CA VAL A 54 -18.58 19.04 -9.95
C VAL A 54 -17.34 19.82 -10.36
N LEU A 55 -16.21 19.12 -10.45
CA LEU A 55 -14.99 19.75 -10.94
C LEU A 55 -15.01 19.73 -12.46
N LEU A 56 -15.24 20.89 -13.06
CA LEU A 56 -15.10 21.06 -14.51
C LEU A 56 -13.61 20.88 -14.87
N GLN A 57 -13.30 19.90 -15.72
CA GLN A 57 -11.98 19.79 -16.31
C GLN A 57 -11.76 21.02 -17.21
N ARG A 58 -10.76 21.84 -16.90
CA ARG A 58 -10.26 22.80 -17.90
C ARG A 58 -9.64 21.99 -19.02
N THR A 59 -10.12 22.20 -20.24
CA THR A 59 -9.48 21.71 -21.47
C THR A 59 -8.20 22.52 -21.69
N GLY A 60 -7.13 22.17 -20.99
CA GLY A 60 -5.84 22.85 -21.07
C GLY A 60 -4.76 22.05 -20.37
N SER A 61 -3.63 21.84 -21.03
CA SER A 61 -2.47 21.05 -20.58
C SER A 61 -1.62 21.76 -19.50
N GLU A 62 -2.22 22.61 -18.67
CA GLU A 62 -1.51 23.25 -17.56
C GLU A 62 -1.86 22.53 -16.27
N LYS A 63 -0.88 21.76 -15.77
CA LYS A 63 -0.84 21.32 -14.37
C LYS A 63 -0.59 22.57 -13.52
N ASP A 64 -1.61 23.39 -13.35
CA ASP A 64 -1.60 24.48 -12.39
C ASP A 64 -1.56 23.87 -10.99
N SER A 65 -0.37 23.54 -10.51
CA SER A 65 -0.16 23.29 -9.09
C SER A 65 -0.43 24.59 -8.36
N VAL A 66 -1.18 24.54 -7.25
CA VAL A 66 -1.34 25.69 -6.36
C VAL A 66 0.06 26.19 -5.96
N SER A 67 0.44 27.35 -6.48
CA SER A 67 1.79 27.91 -6.34
C SER A 67 2.03 28.56 -4.98
N GLU A 68 0.98 29.10 -4.38
CA GLU A 68 1.00 29.76 -3.08
C GLU A 68 -0.06 29.16 -2.14
N CYS A 69 0.36 28.84 -0.91
CA CYS A 69 -0.55 28.32 0.11
C CYS A 69 -1.09 29.47 0.94
N ASN A 70 -2.27 29.94 0.57
CA ASN A 70 -2.98 31.05 1.21
C ASN A 70 -4.27 30.59 1.93
N GLY A 71 -4.43 29.27 2.15
CA GLY A 71 -5.64 28.70 2.75
C GLY A 71 -6.85 28.66 1.82
N GLU A 72 -6.73 29.09 0.57
CA GLU A 72 -7.84 29.05 -0.39
C GLU A 72 -8.00 27.65 -1.01
N THR A 73 -9.27 27.28 -1.21
CA THR A 73 -9.64 26.07 -1.92
C THR A 73 -11.10 26.19 -2.40
N PRO A 74 -11.49 25.59 -3.55
CA PRO A 74 -12.88 25.55 -3.95
C PRO A 74 -13.70 24.52 -3.17
N PHE A 75 -13.07 23.70 -2.33
CA PHE A 75 -13.77 22.75 -1.47
C PHE A 75 -14.26 23.48 -0.20
N PRO A 76 -15.56 23.38 0.14
CA PRO A 76 -16.04 23.81 1.44
C PRO A 76 -15.22 23.21 2.59
N THR A 77 -14.93 24.02 3.61
CA THR A 77 -14.17 23.62 4.80
C THR A 77 -15.11 23.25 5.95
N GLY A 78 -14.67 22.35 6.83
CA GLY A 78 -15.40 21.92 8.02
C GLY A 78 -16.57 20.95 7.75
N GLU A 79 -16.86 20.62 6.50
CA GLU A 79 -17.94 19.70 6.11
C GLU A 79 -17.51 18.64 5.08
N PRO A 80 -18.10 17.43 5.09
CA PRO A 80 -17.87 16.45 4.03
C PRO A 80 -18.56 16.85 2.72
N VAL A 81 -17.84 16.75 1.61
CA VAL A 81 -18.32 17.17 0.28
C VAL A 81 -18.14 16.05 -0.72
N LEU A 82 -19.20 15.70 -1.45
CA LEU A 82 -19.12 14.73 -2.53
C LEU A 82 -18.51 15.38 -3.77
N VAL A 83 -17.42 14.80 -4.28
CA VAL A 83 -16.78 15.23 -5.52
C VAL A 83 -17.06 14.21 -6.61
N ASN A 84 -17.69 14.66 -7.70
CA ASN A 84 -17.87 13.87 -8.92
C ASN A 84 -16.71 14.14 -9.88
N THR A 85 -16.13 13.07 -10.43
CA THR A 85 -14.99 13.19 -11.35
C THR A 85 -15.04 12.15 -12.47
N THR A 86 -14.27 12.40 -13.52
CA THR A 86 -14.15 11.53 -14.69
C THR A 86 -12.68 11.24 -14.92
N LEU A 87 -12.33 9.96 -14.98
CA LEU A 87 -10.98 9.50 -15.31
C LEU A 87 -10.67 9.73 -16.79
N ALA A 88 -9.39 9.61 -17.18
CA ALA A 88 -8.95 9.81 -18.56
C ALA A 88 -9.61 8.84 -19.56
N ASP A 89 -10.02 7.65 -19.11
CA ASP A 89 -10.75 6.65 -19.91
C ASP A 89 -12.26 6.92 -20.00
N GLY A 90 -12.75 8.04 -19.46
CA GLY A 90 -14.16 8.40 -19.42
C GLY A 90 -14.94 7.78 -18.25
N THR A 91 -14.31 6.96 -17.41
CA THR A 91 -14.98 6.34 -16.26
C THR A 91 -15.36 7.39 -15.23
N LYS A 92 -16.65 7.43 -14.89
CA LYS A 92 -17.16 8.30 -13.81
C LYS A 92 -16.86 7.69 -12.46
N ARG A 93 -16.19 8.44 -11.59
CA ARG A 93 -15.86 8.05 -10.21
C ARG A 93 -16.23 9.17 -9.24
N ARG A 94 -16.29 8.83 -7.96
CA ARG A 94 -16.68 9.75 -6.88
C ARG A 94 -15.82 9.52 -5.65
N PHE A 95 -15.59 10.58 -4.89
CA PHE A 95 -14.99 10.52 -3.56
C PHE A 95 -15.60 11.60 -2.67
N VAL A 96 -15.57 11.40 -1.36
CA VAL A 96 -15.98 12.41 -0.38
C VAL A 96 -14.71 13.05 0.20
N ILE A 97 -14.59 14.36 0.05
CA ILE A 97 -13.48 15.13 0.62
C ILE A 97 -13.91 15.81 1.90
N TYR A 98 -12.98 15.92 2.85
CA TYR A 98 -13.12 16.78 4.02
C TYR A 98 -11.87 17.66 4.11
N VAL A 99 -12.06 18.95 3.90
CA VAL A 99 -11.03 19.96 4.15
C VAL A 99 -11.32 20.55 5.53
N PRO A 100 -10.39 20.46 6.50
CA PRO A 100 -10.67 20.93 7.85
C PRO A 100 -10.83 22.45 7.90
N SER A 101 -11.57 22.97 8.87
CA SER A 101 -11.73 24.42 9.06
C SER A 101 -10.38 25.12 9.29
N SER A 102 -9.47 24.44 9.99
CA SER A 102 -8.09 24.87 10.25
C SER A 102 -7.20 24.94 9.00
N TYR A 103 -7.63 24.41 7.85
CA TYR A 103 -6.89 24.53 6.58
C TYR A 103 -6.76 25.99 6.13
N ALA A 104 -7.77 26.83 6.38
CA ALA A 104 -7.78 28.23 5.94
C ALA A 104 -6.65 29.06 6.56
N GLU A 105 -6.11 28.63 7.68
CA GLU A 105 -5.01 29.30 8.39
C GLU A 105 -3.62 28.82 7.92
N ARG A 106 -3.56 27.83 7.04
CA ARG A 106 -2.31 27.17 6.63
C ARG A 106 -1.59 27.96 5.54
N LYS A 107 -0.33 28.26 5.82
CA LYS A 107 0.62 28.90 4.88
C LYS A 107 1.59 27.92 4.22
N GLU A 108 1.54 26.66 4.63
CA GLU A 108 2.39 25.59 4.13
C GLU A 108 1.54 24.49 3.50
N LYS A 109 2.17 23.68 2.65
CA LYS A 109 1.54 22.50 2.08
C LYS A 109 1.23 21.47 3.17
N VAL A 110 0.01 20.93 3.12
CA VAL A 110 -0.50 19.95 4.09
C VAL A 110 -0.51 18.54 3.51
N SER A 111 -0.62 17.55 4.38
CA SER A 111 -0.76 16.15 4.00
C SER A 111 -2.14 15.84 3.42
N LEU A 112 -2.19 14.76 2.64
CA LEU A 112 -3.44 14.17 2.17
C LEU A 112 -3.54 12.73 2.66
N LYS A 113 -4.65 12.38 3.30
CA LYS A 113 -4.94 11.01 3.71
C LYS A 113 -6.09 10.45 2.88
N LEU A 114 -5.75 9.48 2.02
CA LEU A 114 -6.71 8.72 1.22
C LEU A 114 -7.33 7.63 2.08
N LEU A 115 -8.66 7.53 2.09
CA LEU A 115 -9.40 6.52 2.82
C LEU A 115 -10.10 5.56 1.86
N PHE A 116 -9.93 4.25 2.09
CA PHE A 116 -10.53 3.18 1.30
C PHE A 116 -11.36 2.26 2.20
N HIS A 117 -12.67 2.29 2.02
CA HIS A 117 -13.61 1.47 2.79
C HIS A 117 -13.46 -0.04 2.49
N GLY A 118 -13.98 -0.89 3.38
CA GLY A 118 -14.04 -2.33 3.16
C GLY A 118 -15.07 -2.75 2.11
N LEU A 119 -15.07 -4.02 1.72
CA LEU A 119 -16.04 -4.56 0.78
C LEU A 119 -17.48 -4.33 1.28
N ALA A 120 -18.38 -3.96 0.37
CA ALA A 120 -19.77 -3.59 0.66
C ALA A 120 -19.91 -2.34 1.55
N GLY A 121 -18.83 -1.57 1.73
CA GLY A 121 -18.83 -0.32 2.48
C GLY A 121 -19.26 0.88 1.64
N ASP A 122 -19.31 2.03 2.32
CA ASP A 122 -19.64 3.33 1.75
C ASP A 122 -18.57 4.36 2.12
N CYS A 123 -18.21 5.22 1.16
CA CYS A 123 -17.15 6.22 1.32
C CYS A 123 -17.51 7.31 2.34
N ALA A 124 -18.76 7.79 2.37
CA ALA A 124 -19.18 8.83 3.31
C ALA A 124 -19.23 8.29 4.74
N THR A 125 -19.80 7.11 4.91
CA THR A 125 -19.86 6.39 6.18
C THR A 125 -18.46 6.10 6.69
N PHE A 126 -17.55 5.63 5.82
CA PHE A 126 -16.17 5.33 6.22
C PHE A 126 -15.41 6.59 6.67
N LEU A 127 -15.58 7.72 5.96
CA LEU A 127 -15.03 9.01 6.39
C LEU A 127 -15.51 9.39 7.80
N ASN A 128 -16.83 9.32 8.03
CA ASN A 128 -17.44 9.76 9.29
C ASN A 128 -17.15 8.81 10.47
N THR A 129 -17.03 7.50 10.22
CA THR A 129 -16.90 6.49 11.29
C THR A 129 -15.46 6.12 11.62
N THR A 130 -14.50 6.42 10.75
CA THR A 130 -13.07 6.18 11.05
C THR A 130 -12.53 7.08 12.15
N GLY A 131 -13.16 8.21 12.45
CA GLY A 131 -12.72 9.12 13.53
C GLY A 131 -11.49 9.98 13.18
N PHE A 132 -11.09 10.08 11.91
CA PHE A 132 -9.97 10.95 11.51
C PHE A 132 -10.32 12.43 11.45
N ILE A 133 -11.60 12.81 11.37
CA ILE A 133 -12.04 14.21 11.26
C ILE A 133 -11.50 15.09 12.41
N PRO A 134 -11.63 14.72 13.70
CA PRO A 134 -11.07 15.53 14.79
C PRO A 134 -9.55 15.72 14.70
N HIS A 135 -8.82 14.71 14.19
CA HIS A 135 -7.38 14.80 13.96
C HIS A 135 -7.04 15.71 12.78
N ALA A 136 -7.85 15.69 11.72
CA ALA A 136 -7.72 16.59 10.57
C ALA A 136 -8.00 18.04 10.97
N GLU A 137 -9.05 18.29 11.76
CA GLU A 137 -9.33 19.61 12.34
C GLU A 137 -8.17 20.13 13.19
N LYS A 138 -7.55 19.25 13.98
CA LYS A 138 -6.42 19.62 14.84
C LYS A 138 -5.16 20.02 14.04
N ASP A 139 -4.80 19.25 13.02
CA ASP A 139 -3.49 19.39 12.36
C ASP A 139 -3.58 19.96 10.92
N GLY A 140 -4.77 20.19 10.38
CA GLY A 140 -4.98 20.86 9.09
C GLY A 140 -4.82 19.99 7.84
N TYR A 141 -4.64 18.67 7.97
CA TYR A 141 -4.50 17.77 6.82
C TYR A 141 -5.84 17.41 6.17
N ILE A 142 -5.82 17.16 4.86
CA ILE A 142 -7.03 16.86 4.08
C ILE A 142 -7.33 15.36 4.09
N LEU A 143 -8.61 15.01 4.17
CA LEU A 143 -9.11 13.64 4.01
C LEU A 143 -9.81 13.50 2.66
N ALA A 144 -9.54 12.42 1.94
CA ALA A 144 -10.31 12.05 0.75
C ALA A 144 -10.71 10.57 0.81
N SER A 145 -11.99 10.32 1.05
CA SER A 145 -12.58 8.99 1.12
C SER A 145 -13.13 8.56 -0.23
N ALA A 146 -12.44 7.64 -0.88
CA ALA A 146 -12.78 7.18 -2.21
C ALA A 146 -14.01 6.27 -2.19
N CYS A 147 -14.91 6.41 -3.18
CA CYS A 147 -16.06 5.53 -3.34
C CYS A 147 -15.71 4.34 -4.26
N GLY A 148 -15.87 3.13 -3.72
CA GLY A 148 -15.62 1.88 -4.44
C GLY A 148 -16.58 1.66 -5.59
N THR A 149 -16.18 0.82 -6.54
CA THR A 149 -17.03 0.47 -7.68
C THR A 149 -18.04 -0.60 -7.28
N SER A 150 -19.32 -0.36 -7.56
CA SER A 150 -20.40 -1.33 -7.30
C SER A 150 -20.15 -2.66 -8.01
N SER A 151 -20.37 -3.76 -7.30
CA SER A 151 -20.24 -5.14 -7.81
C SER A 151 -21.31 -6.03 -7.18
N LEU A 152 -21.35 -7.32 -7.56
CA LEU A 152 -22.30 -8.29 -7.00
C LEU A 152 -22.24 -8.40 -5.47
N MET A 153 -21.07 -8.19 -4.87
CA MET A 153 -20.89 -8.25 -3.42
C MET A 153 -20.90 -6.87 -2.76
N GLY A 154 -21.33 -5.83 -3.50
CA GLY A 154 -21.28 -4.43 -3.09
C GLY A 154 -20.08 -3.66 -3.60
N ALA A 155 -20.00 -2.40 -3.21
CA ALA A 155 -18.93 -1.51 -3.59
C ALA A 155 -17.58 -1.99 -3.02
N GLY A 156 -16.54 -1.92 -3.84
CA GLY A 156 -15.19 -2.25 -3.39
C GLY A 156 -14.15 -1.95 -4.45
N TRP A 157 -13.01 -2.63 -4.32
CA TRP A 157 -11.76 -2.28 -4.98
C TRP A 157 -11.16 -3.47 -5.71
N ASN A 158 -10.58 -3.18 -6.87
CA ASN A 158 -9.69 -4.07 -7.58
C ASN A 158 -8.29 -4.03 -6.97
N ALA A 159 -8.00 -4.99 -6.08
CA ALA A 159 -6.70 -5.16 -5.45
C ALA A 159 -5.86 -6.31 -6.07
N GLY A 160 -6.34 -6.94 -7.15
CA GLY A 160 -5.73 -8.13 -7.76
C GLY A 160 -6.61 -9.39 -7.62
N GLU A 161 -6.20 -10.33 -6.77
CA GLU A 161 -6.87 -11.63 -6.61
C GLU A 161 -8.15 -11.60 -5.79
N CYS A 162 -8.28 -10.71 -4.82
CA CYS A 162 -9.47 -10.61 -4.00
C CYS A 162 -10.10 -9.22 -4.18
N CYS A 163 -11.42 -9.05 -4.12
CA CYS A 163 -12.46 -10.04 -3.80
C CYS A 163 -13.63 -10.02 -4.78
N LEU A 164 -13.50 -9.28 -5.89
CA LEU A 164 -14.64 -8.86 -6.70
C LEU A 164 -14.43 -9.07 -8.20
N PHE A 165 -13.26 -8.69 -8.72
CA PHE A 165 -13.07 -8.46 -10.15
C PHE A 165 -12.25 -9.56 -10.82
N PHE A 166 -12.76 -10.78 -10.79
CA PHE A 166 -12.00 -11.97 -11.18
C PHE A 166 -11.83 -12.17 -12.70
N ASN A 167 -12.70 -11.61 -13.58
CA ASN A 167 -12.78 -11.97 -15.01
C ASN A 167 -13.30 -10.87 -15.97
N GLY A 168 -12.57 -9.76 -16.14
CA GLY A 168 -12.73 -8.85 -17.29
C GLY A 168 -13.60 -7.61 -17.01
N ALA A 169 -13.03 -6.44 -17.30
CA ALA A 169 -13.48 -5.08 -16.95
C ALA A 169 -13.37 -4.72 -15.45
N ALA A 170 -12.23 -5.07 -14.83
CA ALA A 170 -11.91 -4.60 -13.49
C ALA A 170 -11.55 -3.09 -13.51
N PRO A 171 -12.06 -2.27 -12.58
CA PRO A 171 -11.66 -0.86 -12.50
C PRO A 171 -10.16 -0.73 -12.22
N ASN A 172 -9.53 0.30 -12.77
CA ASN A 172 -8.16 0.65 -12.41
C ASN A 172 -8.15 1.55 -11.18
N ASP A 173 -8.24 0.95 -9.99
CA ASP A 173 -8.29 1.70 -8.73
C ASP A 173 -6.94 2.31 -8.32
N THR A 174 -5.83 1.82 -8.88
CA THR A 174 -4.52 2.48 -8.72
C THR A 174 -4.50 3.82 -9.45
N GLU A 175 -5.00 3.89 -10.68
CA GLU A 175 -5.16 5.16 -11.41
C GLU A 175 -6.19 6.08 -10.77
N PHE A 176 -7.28 5.53 -10.21
CA PHE A 176 -8.23 6.36 -9.47
C PHE A 176 -7.59 7.02 -8.24
N ALA A 177 -6.76 6.30 -7.47
CA ALA A 177 -6.04 6.88 -6.34
C ALA A 177 -5.09 8.02 -6.78
N LYS A 178 -4.33 7.84 -7.87
CA LYS A 178 -3.49 8.91 -8.45
C LYS A 178 -4.33 10.10 -8.87
N HIS A 179 -5.46 9.86 -9.52
CA HIS A 179 -6.37 10.89 -9.99
C HIS A 179 -6.95 11.72 -8.83
N ILE A 180 -7.32 11.10 -7.70
CA ILE A 180 -7.74 11.86 -6.50
C ILE A 180 -6.60 12.77 -6.02
N ILE A 181 -5.36 12.26 -5.93
CA ILE A 181 -4.20 13.07 -5.52
C ILE A 181 -4.01 14.25 -6.48
N ASP A 182 -4.08 14.02 -7.79
CA ASP A 182 -3.95 15.06 -8.81
C ASP A 182 -5.04 16.13 -8.69
N VAL A 183 -6.29 15.69 -8.62
CA VAL A 183 -7.44 16.57 -8.49
C VAL A 183 -7.33 17.43 -7.24
N VAL A 184 -7.07 16.83 -6.07
CA VAL A 184 -6.97 17.57 -4.81
C VAL A 184 -5.75 18.50 -4.81
N SER A 185 -4.59 18.04 -5.27
CA SER A 185 -3.36 18.86 -5.30
C SER A 185 -3.44 20.03 -6.29
N SER A 186 -4.32 19.97 -7.29
CA SER A 186 -4.58 21.09 -8.22
C SER A 186 -5.52 22.15 -7.65
N LYS A 187 -6.18 21.88 -6.51
CA LYS A 187 -7.23 22.71 -5.91
C LYS A 187 -6.98 23.05 -4.43
N ALA A 188 -6.00 22.41 -3.82
CA ALA A 188 -5.59 22.64 -2.45
C ALA A 188 -4.07 22.44 -2.33
N CYS A 189 -3.46 23.10 -1.35
CA CYS A 189 -2.03 23.06 -1.08
C CYS A 189 -1.63 21.74 -0.42
N VAL A 190 -1.54 20.68 -1.22
CA VAL A 190 -1.12 19.35 -0.77
C VAL A 190 0.36 19.13 -1.07
N ASP A 191 1.11 18.66 -0.08
CA ASP A 191 2.44 18.10 -0.29
C ASP A 191 2.30 16.67 -0.79
N ARG A 192 2.64 16.45 -2.07
CA ARG A 192 2.56 15.13 -2.71
C ARG A 192 3.53 14.11 -2.10
N ASN A 193 4.54 14.55 -1.34
CA ASN A 193 5.42 13.68 -0.58
C ASN A 193 4.84 13.30 0.79
N LYS A 194 3.72 13.91 1.20
CA LYS A 194 2.99 13.64 2.45
C LYS A 194 1.63 13.01 2.21
N VAL A 195 1.51 12.17 1.19
CA VAL A 195 0.27 11.40 0.96
C VAL A 195 0.32 10.07 1.71
N MET A 196 -0.71 9.80 2.50
CA MET A 196 -0.91 8.54 3.21
C MET A 196 -2.17 7.83 2.71
N SER A 197 -2.08 6.53 2.45
CA SER A 197 -3.25 5.70 2.17
C SER A 197 -3.65 4.89 3.41
N VAL A 198 -4.94 4.84 3.72
CA VAL A 198 -5.49 4.09 4.84
C VAL A 198 -6.69 3.28 4.35
N GLY A 199 -6.66 1.97 4.60
CA GLY A 199 -7.73 1.09 4.15
C GLY A 199 -8.16 0.10 5.20
N TYR A 200 -9.40 -0.36 5.06
CA TYR A 200 -9.97 -1.46 5.84
C TYR A 200 -10.33 -2.64 4.93
N SER A 201 -10.00 -3.87 5.33
CA SER A 201 -10.39 -5.10 4.61
C SER A 201 -9.99 -5.06 3.12
N ASN A 202 -10.91 -5.15 2.16
CA ASN A 202 -10.62 -4.99 0.74
C ASN A 202 -9.98 -3.63 0.38
N GLY A 203 -10.32 -2.53 1.08
CA GLY A 203 -9.63 -1.24 0.94
C GLY A 203 -8.21 -1.25 1.49
N ALA A 204 -7.94 -2.07 2.50
CA ALA A 204 -6.58 -2.30 3.00
C ALA A 204 -5.73 -3.07 1.97
N MET A 205 -6.33 -4.01 1.25
CA MET A 205 -5.68 -4.71 0.13
C MET A 205 -5.31 -3.74 -1.00
N LEU A 206 -6.21 -2.81 -1.37
CA LEU A 206 -5.89 -1.74 -2.33
C LEU A 206 -4.77 -0.84 -1.80
N SER A 207 -4.81 -0.47 -0.52
CA SER A 207 -3.77 0.37 0.09
C SER A 207 -2.39 -0.28 0.00
N GLU A 208 -2.30 -1.59 0.24
CA GLU A 208 -1.05 -2.35 0.05
C GLU A 208 -0.62 -2.46 -1.42
N LEU A 209 -1.57 -2.58 -2.36
CA LEU A 209 -1.27 -2.53 -3.79
C LEU A 209 -0.67 -1.18 -4.22
N LEU A 210 -1.16 -0.06 -3.65
CA LEU A 210 -0.58 1.26 -3.89
C LEU A 210 0.87 1.35 -3.38
N ALA A 211 1.20 0.66 -2.29
CA ALA A 211 2.57 0.61 -1.78
C ALA A 211 3.55 -0.15 -2.68
N CYS A 212 3.07 -1.04 -3.58
CA CYS A 212 3.92 -1.79 -4.52
C CYS A 212 4.39 -0.95 -5.73
N GLN A 213 3.86 0.27 -5.88
CA GLN A 213 4.13 1.13 -7.03
C GLN A 213 5.51 1.80 -6.90
N ASN A 214 6.23 1.90 -8.01
CA ASN A 214 7.52 2.58 -8.09
C ASN A 214 7.59 3.44 -9.36
N PRO A 215 7.74 4.78 -9.27
CA PRO A 215 7.89 5.56 -8.03
C PRO A 215 6.65 5.46 -7.12
N PRO A 216 6.82 5.59 -5.78
CA PRO A 216 5.70 5.52 -4.85
C PRO A 216 4.62 6.58 -5.16
N ILE A 217 3.36 6.16 -5.11
CA ILE A 217 2.20 7.06 -5.23
C ILE A 217 1.88 7.71 -3.87
N VAL A 218 2.18 6.99 -2.79
CA VAL A 218 1.94 7.41 -1.42
C VAL A 218 3.19 7.16 -0.59
N ARG A 219 3.43 7.99 0.42
CA ARG A 219 4.60 7.90 1.30
C ARG A 219 4.42 6.89 2.42
N ALA A 220 3.17 6.65 2.81
CA ALA A 220 2.81 5.74 3.88
C ALA A 220 1.49 5.00 3.59
N VAL A 221 1.37 3.77 4.07
CA VAL A 221 0.15 2.96 4.03
C VAL A 221 -0.18 2.45 5.44
N ALA A 222 -1.45 2.55 5.82
CA ALA A 222 -2.01 1.80 6.93
C ALA A 222 -3.07 0.79 6.43
N SER A 223 -2.79 -0.49 6.64
CA SER A 223 -3.64 -1.62 6.27
C SER A 223 -4.29 -2.20 7.53
N VAL A 224 -5.61 -2.03 7.66
CA VAL A 224 -6.39 -2.55 8.79
C VAL A 224 -7.22 -3.75 8.34
N ALA A 225 -7.09 -4.88 9.03
CA ALA A 225 -7.77 -6.14 8.73
C ALA A 225 -7.61 -6.61 7.26
N GLY A 226 -6.45 -6.32 6.66
CA GLY A 226 -6.13 -6.67 5.28
C GLY A 226 -4.77 -7.35 5.12
N THR A 227 -4.50 -7.73 3.88
CA THR A 227 -3.21 -8.29 3.44
C THR A 227 -2.96 -7.93 1.98
N LEU A 228 -1.75 -8.11 1.48
CA LEU A 228 -1.46 -7.93 0.06
C LEU A 228 -2.21 -9.00 -0.74
N ALA A 229 -3.10 -8.55 -1.63
CA ALA A 229 -3.91 -9.41 -2.49
C ALA A 229 -3.55 -9.29 -3.98
N MET A 230 -2.38 -8.74 -4.29
CA MET A 230 -1.91 -8.55 -5.65
C MET A 230 -1.79 -9.89 -6.40
N SER A 231 -2.24 -9.94 -7.66
CA SER A 231 -2.07 -11.11 -8.53
C SER A 231 -0.59 -11.47 -8.73
N PRO A 232 -0.23 -12.77 -8.68
CA PRO A 232 -1.11 -13.95 -8.68
C PRO A 232 -1.55 -14.44 -7.29
N GLY A 233 -1.52 -13.61 -6.24
CA GLY A 233 -1.95 -13.96 -4.88
C GLY A 233 -0.91 -14.75 -4.08
N GLY A 234 -1.19 -14.95 -2.79
CA GLY A 234 -0.32 -15.67 -1.87
C GLY A 234 1.10 -15.10 -1.83
N GLU A 235 2.09 -15.99 -1.73
CA GLU A 235 3.51 -15.61 -1.84
C GLU A 235 3.89 -15.11 -3.24
N GLY A 236 3.18 -15.55 -4.28
CA GLY A 236 3.37 -15.07 -5.65
C GLY A 236 3.06 -13.58 -5.79
N GLY A 237 2.01 -13.10 -5.13
CA GLY A 237 1.66 -11.68 -5.04
C GLY A 237 2.72 -10.86 -4.31
N ILE A 238 3.26 -11.39 -3.21
CA ILE A 238 4.40 -10.79 -2.49
C ILE A 238 5.62 -10.67 -3.42
N ALA A 239 5.95 -11.74 -4.15
CA ALA A 239 7.06 -11.74 -5.09
C ALA A 239 6.85 -10.77 -6.26
N ALA A 240 5.62 -10.65 -6.78
CA ALA A 240 5.24 -9.73 -7.84
C ALA A 240 5.40 -8.27 -7.38
N CYS A 241 4.90 -7.94 -6.18
CA CYS A 241 5.09 -6.63 -5.57
C CYS A 241 6.58 -6.29 -5.37
N ALA A 242 7.35 -7.24 -4.82
CA ALA A 242 8.80 -7.06 -4.66
C ALA A 242 9.54 -6.88 -6.00
N LYS A 243 9.05 -7.46 -7.09
CA LYS A 243 9.58 -7.24 -8.44
C LYS A 243 9.27 -5.83 -8.94
N MET A 244 8.05 -5.34 -8.77
CA MET A 244 7.67 -3.95 -9.13
C MET A 244 8.54 -2.93 -8.39
N LEU A 245 8.71 -3.11 -7.08
CA LEU A 245 9.54 -2.22 -6.26
C LEU A 245 11.02 -2.23 -6.67
N ARG A 246 11.56 -3.38 -7.09
CA ARG A 246 12.95 -3.48 -7.58
C ARG A 246 13.16 -2.90 -8.98
N GLY A 247 12.12 -2.86 -9.81
CA GLY A 247 12.21 -2.43 -11.19
C GLY A 247 12.31 -0.92 -11.39
N GLY A 248 11.89 -0.10 -10.42
CA GLY A 248 11.90 1.35 -10.56
C GLY A 248 13.16 2.03 -9.99
N GLU A 249 13.63 3.02 -10.73
CA GLU A 249 14.92 3.69 -10.56
C GLU A 249 14.97 4.65 -9.35
N SER A 250 13.81 5.02 -8.79
CA SER A 250 13.74 6.03 -7.72
C SER A 250 14.45 5.62 -6.42
N GLY A 251 14.52 4.32 -6.13
CA GLY A 251 14.90 3.82 -4.82
C GLY A 251 13.92 4.16 -3.68
N CYS A 252 12.91 5.01 -3.88
CA CYS A 252 11.95 5.35 -2.84
C CYS A 252 11.08 4.14 -2.46
N ARG A 253 10.64 4.09 -1.21
CA ARG A 253 9.74 3.05 -0.68
C ARG A 253 8.63 3.64 0.16
N THR A 254 7.53 2.91 0.25
CA THR A 254 6.37 3.27 1.08
C THR A 254 6.55 2.69 2.47
N SER A 255 6.36 3.49 3.53
CA SER A 255 6.30 2.97 4.90
C SER A 255 4.98 2.24 5.14
N ILE A 256 5.01 1.13 5.87
CA ILE A 256 3.87 0.22 6.01
C ILE A 256 3.50 0.07 7.48
N LEU A 257 2.23 0.31 7.81
CA LEU A 257 1.60 -0.10 9.06
C LEU A 257 0.54 -1.16 8.76
N LYS A 258 0.60 -2.31 9.43
CA LYS A 258 -0.43 -3.35 9.38
C LYS A 258 -1.06 -3.53 10.75
N ILE A 259 -2.39 -3.54 10.82
CA ILE A 259 -3.15 -3.82 12.03
C ILE A 259 -4.09 -4.99 11.73
N ASN A 260 -3.89 -6.13 12.38
CA ASN A 260 -4.66 -7.34 12.10
C ASN A 260 -5.15 -8.02 13.39
N GLY A 261 -6.37 -8.52 13.37
CA GLY A 261 -6.90 -9.44 14.38
C GLY A 261 -6.40 -10.86 14.18
N MET A 262 -5.97 -11.53 15.25
CA MET A 262 -5.53 -12.93 15.16
C MET A 262 -6.70 -13.92 15.03
N ARG A 263 -7.92 -13.49 15.34
CA ARG A 263 -9.18 -14.26 15.17
C ARG A 263 -10.02 -13.74 13.99
N ASP A 264 -9.39 -13.05 13.04
CA ASP A 264 -10.06 -12.60 11.82
C ASP A 264 -10.56 -13.80 10.99
N GLY A 265 -11.87 -13.86 10.74
CA GLY A 265 -12.51 -14.94 10.00
C GLY A 265 -12.66 -14.69 8.49
N TYR A 266 -12.43 -13.46 8.02
CA TYR A 266 -12.56 -13.07 6.62
C TYR A 266 -11.21 -12.94 5.92
N VAL A 267 -10.22 -12.37 6.63
CA VAL A 267 -8.82 -12.29 6.20
C VAL A 267 -7.99 -13.02 7.26
N PRO A 268 -7.92 -14.37 7.19
CA PRO A 268 -7.35 -15.16 8.28
C PRO A 268 -5.89 -14.82 8.53
N PHE A 269 -5.52 -14.76 9.82
CA PHE A 269 -4.15 -14.43 10.22
C PHE A 269 -3.09 -15.36 9.61
N ARG A 270 -3.45 -16.64 9.46
CA ARG A 270 -2.62 -17.70 8.85
C ARG A 270 -2.66 -17.72 7.32
N GLY A 271 -3.36 -16.78 6.69
CA GLY A 271 -3.59 -16.76 5.26
C GLY A 271 -4.73 -17.69 4.85
N SER A 272 -5.02 -17.71 3.56
CA SER A 272 -6.10 -18.51 2.99
C SER A 272 -5.68 -19.03 1.63
N SER A 273 -5.41 -20.34 1.51
CA SER A 273 -5.18 -20.96 0.21
C SER A 273 -6.39 -20.84 -0.72
N PHE A 274 -7.58 -20.76 -0.13
CA PHE A 274 -8.84 -20.65 -0.86
C PHE A 274 -9.04 -19.26 -1.49
N LEU A 275 -8.82 -18.19 -0.71
CA LEU A 275 -8.85 -16.80 -1.23
C LEU A 275 -7.52 -16.41 -1.88
N ASN A 276 -6.55 -17.33 -1.92
CA ASN A 276 -5.19 -17.09 -2.36
C ASN A 276 -4.55 -15.87 -1.68
N LEU A 277 -4.73 -15.77 -0.36
CA LEU A 277 -4.20 -14.70 0.48
C LEU A 277 -2.99 -15.21 1.26
N PRO A 278 -1.86 -14.47 1.30
CA PRO A 278 -0.72 -14.86 2.11
C PRO A 278 -1.03 -14.73 3.60
N ALA A 279 -0.32 -15.52 4.43
CA ALA A 279 -0.35 -15.31 5.87
C ALA A 279 0.11 -13.89 6.22
N ILE A 280 -0.50 -13.30 7.25
CA ILE A 280 -0.17 -11.93 7.67
C ILE A 280 1.31 -11.84 8.04
N SER A 281 1.89 -12.89 8.62
CA SER A 281 3.32 -12.98 8.93
C SER A 281 4.19 -12.95 7.67
N GLU A 282 3.82 -13.66 6.61
CA GLU A 282 4.59 -13.69 5.36
C GLU A 282 4.48 -12.37 4.62
N ASN A 283 3.29 -11.75 4.63
CA ASN A 283 3.11 -10.42 4.07
C ASN A 283 3.97 -9.37 4.81
N VAL A 284 3.99 -9.38 6.15
CA VAL A 284 4.89 -8.50 6.93
C VAL A 284 6.36 -8.76 6.60
N LYS A 285 6.80 -10.02 6.49
CA LYS A 285 8.18 -10.35 6.07
C LYS A 285 8.48 -9.83 4.66
N GLY A 286 7.52 -9.93 3.75
CA GLY A 286 7.60 -9.38 2.41
C GLY A 286 7.90 -7.87 2.43
N TRP A 287 7.15 -7.11 3.23
CA TRP A 287 7.38 -5.68 3.40
C TRP A 287 8.71 -5.35 4.08
N VAL A 288 9.08 -6.06 5.15
CA VAL A 288 10.39 -5.92 5.82
C VAL A 288 11.53 -6.11 4.83
N SER A 289 11.44 -7.14 3.97
CA SER A 289 12.44 -7.41 2.93
C SER A 289 12.44 -6.35 1.82
N ALA A 290 11.27 -6.01 1.29
CA ALA A 290 11.13 -5.04 0.20
C ALA A 290 11.60 -3.63 0.56
N ASN A 291 11.49 -3.26 1.85
CA ASN A 291 11.96 -1.99 2.41
C ASN A 291 13.41 -2.04 2.94
N GLY A 292 14.09 -3.19 2.86
CA GLY A 292 15.50 -3.33 3.28
C GLY A 292 15.71 -3.12 4.79
N CYS A 293 14.74 -3.55 5.59
CA CYS A 293 14.76 -3.38 7.04
C CYS A 293 15.80 -4.28 7.73
N ARG A 294 16.52 -3.72 8.70
CA ARG A 294 17.47 -4.41 9.57
C ARG A 294 17.04 -4.30 11.02
N GLY A 295 17.22 -5.40 11.78
CA GLY A 295 16.91 -5.43 13.21
C GLY A 295 15.43 -5.15 13.53
N ARG A 296 15.14 -4.98 14.81
CA ARG A 296 13.83 -4.56 15.32
C ARG A 296 14.01 -3.34 16.20
N GLY A 297 13.14 -2.36 16.03
CA GLY A 297 13.03 -1.21 16.92
C GLY A 297 12.28 -1.57 18.20
N ALA A 298 12.19 -0.58 19.10
CA ALA A 298 11.39 -0.68 20.31
C ALA A 298 9.90 -0.90 19.96
N THR A 299 9.22 -1.73 20.76
CA THR A 299 7.77 -1.91 20.65
C THR A 299 7.07 -0.63 21.10
N THR A 300 6.13 -0.14 20.29
CA THR A 300 5.26 1.00 20.63
C THR A 300 3.98 0.56 21.37
N ILE A 301 3.61 -0.73 21.31
CA ILE A 301 2.53 -1.30 22.12
C ILE A 301 2.78 -2.78 22.46
N SER A 302 2.67 -3.12 23.75
CA SER A 302 2.73 -4.49 24.23
C SER A 302 1.93 -4.64 25.54
N ASN A 303 0.70 -5.16 25.46
CA ASN A 303 -0.20 -5.36 26.60
C ASN A 303 -1.06 -6.62 26.43
N SER A 304 -1.87 -7.04 27.41
CA SER A 304 -2.62 -8.30 27.33
C SER A 304 -3.49 -8.50 26.06
N LYS A 305 -3.86 -7.43 25.35
CA LYS A 305 -4.71 -7.46 24.15
C LYS A 305 -3.95 -7.23 22.83
N PHE A 306 -2.83 -6.50 22.88
CA PHE A 306 -2.09 -6.08 21.68
C PHE A 306 -0.60 -6.36 21.79
N ARG A 307 0.00 -6.74 20.66
CA ARG A 307 1.45 -6.84 20.46
C ARG A 307 1.81 -6.12 19.19
N ASN A 308 2.99 -5.51 19.14
CA ASN A 308 3.50 -5.02 17.88
C ASN A 308 4.95 -5.41 17.59
N LYS A 309 5.33 -5.26 16.33
CA LYS A 309 6.71 -5.36 15.84
C LYS A 309 7.01 -4.12 15.03
N VAL A 310 8.07 -3.41 15.39
CA VAL A 310 8.54 -2.22 14.68
C VAL A 310 9.88 -2.55 14.01
N TYR A 311 10.00 -2.19 12.74
CA TYR A 311 11.22 -2.24 11.94
C TYR A 311 11.45 -0.81 11.44
N ASN A 312 12.37 -0.08 12.07
CA ASN A 312 12.59 1.36 11.86
C ASN A 312 13.94 1.68 11.20
N ASP A 313 14.87 0.72 11.12
CA ASP A 313 16.08 0.81 10.30
C ASP A 313 15.80 0.18 8.92
N CYS A 314 14.99 0.84 8.10
CA CYS A 314 14.69 0.40 6.74
C CYS A 314 15.20 1.40 5.72
N SER A 315 16.02 0.92 4.78
CA SER A 315 16.48 1.69 3.62
C SER A 315 16.45 0.80 2.38
N SER A 316 15.95 1.33 1.27
CA SER A 316 16.04 0.64 -0.02
C SER A 316 17.47 0.39 -0.48
N GLU A 317 18.42 1.19 -0.01
CA GLU A 317 19.86 1.02 -0.26
C GLU A 317 20.43 -0.19 0.48
N ASN A 318 19.90 -0.48 1.68
CA ASN A 318 20.24 -1.71 2.40
C ASN A 318 19.81 -2.97 1.61
N GLY A 319 18.81 -2.84 0.74
CA GLY A 319 18.40 -3.89 -0.20
C GLY A 319 19.43 -4.18 -1.31
N VAL A 320 20.36 -3.26 -1.60
CA VAL A 320 21.44 -3.46 -2.59
C VAL A 320 22.51 -4.43 -2.07
N LEU A 321 22.80 -4.44 -0.76
CA LEU A 321 23.72 -5.41 -0.17
C LEU A 321 23.18 -6.85 -0.25
N TYR A 322 21.86 -7.05 -0.23
CA TYR A 322 21.25 -8.36 -0.52
C TYR A 322 21.42 -8.77 -2.01
N ARG A 323 21.56 -7.81 -2.94
CA ARG A 323 21.89 -8.09 -4.36
C ARG A 323 23.30 -8.66 -4.48
N PHE A 324 24.27 -8.21 -3.67
CA PHE A 324 25.61 -8.79 -3.66
C PHE A 324 25.59 -10.24 -3.15
N TRP A 325 24.81 -10.52 -2.10
CA TRP A 325 24.70 -11.88 -1.54
C TRP A 325 23.96 -12.85 -2.49
N CYS A 326 22.86 -12.43 -3.14
CA CYS A 326 22.19 -13.24 -4.17
C CYS A 326 23.03 -13.39 -5.46
N PHE A 327 23.85 -12.39 -5.82
CA PHE A 327 24.78 -12.49 -6.95
C PHE A 327 25.89 -13.51 -6.68
N ILE A 328 26.48 -13.49 -5.47
CA ILE A 328 27.46 -14.49 -5.01
C ILE A 328 26.84 -15.91 -5.01
N HIS A 329 25.59 -16.06 -4.54
CA HIS A 329 24.90 -17.35 -4.56
C HIS A 329 24.60 -17.86 -5.98
N ARG A 330 24.42 -16.96 -6.96
CA ARG A 330 24.31 -17.33 -8.39
C ARG A 330 25.66 -17.73 -9.01
N LEU A 331 26.77 -17.15 -8.56
CA LEU A 331 28.12 -17.55 -8.97
C LEU A 331 28.53 -18.91 -8.38
N ALA A 332 28.01 -19.29 -7.22
CA ALA A 332 28.20 -20.62 -6.64
C ALA A 332 27.53 -21.76 -7.44
N HIS A 333 26.70 -21.43 -8.43
CA HIS A 333 26.10 -22.38 -9.39
C HIS A 333 26.67 -22.28 -10.81
N PHE A 334 27.80 -21.58 -11.01
CA PHE A 334 28.53 -21.62 -12.28
C PHE A 334 29.50 -22.80 -12.33
N PRO A 335 29.51 -23.60 -13.42
CA PRO A 335 30.50 -24.65 -13.59
C PRO A 335 31.89 -24.02 -13.74
N THR A 336 32.86 -24.57 -13.01
CA THR A 336 34.27 -24.20 -13.08
C THR A 336 34.79 -24.33 -14.51
N GLY A 337 35.00 -23.19 -15.16
CA GLY A 337 35.69 -23.08 -16.45
C GLY A 337 36.65 -21.90 -16.40
N LEU A 338 37.94 -22.20 -16.25
CA LEU A 338 39.02 -21.22 -16.25
C LEU A 338 39.08 -20.43 -17.58
N GLY A 339 39.30 -19.12 -17.47
CA GLY A 339 39.61 -18.26 -18.61
C GLY A 339 40.10 -16.90 -18.15
N SER A 340 41.40 -16.79 -17.89
CA SER A 340 42.09 -15.54 -17.53
C SER A 340 41.92 -14.47 -18.61
N LYS A 341 41.59 -13.23 -18.23
CA LYS A 341 42.09 -12.03 -18.92
C LYS A 341 42.03 -10.78 -18.04
N LYS A 342 43.25 -10.30 -17.77
CA LYS A 342 43.77 -8.99 -17.33
C LYS A 342 42.81 -7.93 -16.77
N SER A 343 43.12 -7.58 -15.52
CA SER A 343 42.86 -6.33 -14.83
C SER A 343 43.31 -5.11 -15.63
N THR A 344 42.48 -4.07 -15.65
CA THR A 344 42.91 -2.68 -15.79
C THR A 344 42.20 -1.86 -14.72
N ASP A 345 43.03 -1.17 -13.96
CA ASP A 345 42.73 -0.42 -12.75
C ASP A 345 41.74 0.73 -12.98
N VAL A 346 40.87 0.95 -11.99
CA VAL A 346 40.26 2.26 -11.78
C VAL A 346 40.46 2.63 -10.31
N ASN A 347 41.24 3.71 -10.14
CA ASN A 347 41.53 4.38 -8.88
C ASN A 347 40.28 4.61 -8.03
N THR A 348 40.35 4.15 -6.79
CA THR A 348 39.61 4.72 -5.67
C THR A 348 40.46 5.84 -5.09
N SER A 349 39.94 7.06 -5.11
CA SER A 349 40.47 8.15 -4.30
C SER A 349 39.39 8.58 -3.31
N ASP A 350 39.76 8.48 -2.05
CA ASP A 350 39.05 8.87 -0.85
C ASP A 350 38.44 10.28 -0.90
N ALA A 351 37.27 10.43 -0.25
CA ALA A 351 36.87 11.70 0.36
C ALA A 351 35.89 11.47 1.51
N ASN A 352 36.47 11.38 2.71
CA ASN A 352 36.04 11.96 3.98
C ASN A 352 34.56 11.85 4.41
N GLU A 353 34.38 10.95 5.36
CA GLU A 353 33.47 11.04 6.50
C GLU A 353 33.71 12.35 7.27
N LYS A 354 32.73 13.27 7.25
CA LYS A 354 32.59 14.35 8.23
C LYS A 354 31.12 14.52 8.59
N ASP A 355 30.89 14.54 9.89
CA ASP A 355 29.65 14.88 10.57
C ASP A 355 28.91 16.05 9.93
N ALA A 356 27.63 15.87 9.63
CA ALA A 356 26.67 16.94 9.36
C ALA A 356 25.46 16.76 10.26
N THR A 357 25.47 17.52 11.35
CA THR A 357 24.32 17.84 12.19
C THR A 357 23.24 18.53 11.37
N GLY A 358 22.00 18.02 11.47
CA GLY A 358 20.71 18.66 11.17
C GLY A 358 20.67 19.80 10.15
N GLU A 359 20.41 19.46 8.88
CA GLU A 359 19.77 20.32 7.89
C GLU A 359 19.18 19.42 6.78
N ASP A 360 18.05 19.83 6.19
CA ASP A 360 17.13 19.02 5.40
C ASP A 360 17.78 18.22 4.26
N ALA A 361 17.85 16.90 4.43
CA ALA A 361 18.19 16.01 3.32
C ALA A 361 17.18 16.19 2.18
N PRO A 362 17.63 16.27 0.91
CA PRO A 362 16.74 16.47 -0.23
C PRO A 362 15.63 15.40 -0.25
N ALA A 363 14.43 15.76 -0.70
CA ALA A 363 13.24 14.88 -0.69
C ALA A 363 13.47 13.49 -1.35
N THR A 364 14.47 13.39 -2.22
CA THR A 364 14.92 12.16 -2.89
C THR A 364 15.66 11.18 -1.96
N GLU A 365 16.20 11.64 -0.83
CA GLU A 365 16.94 10.84 0.14
C GLU A 365 16.06 10.44 1.33
N THR A 366 15.13 11.31 1.74
CA THR A 366 14.16 11.02 2.82
C THR A 366 13.11 9.98 2.42
N CYS A 367 12.80 9.82 1.13
CA CYS A 367 11.88 8.80 0.64
C CYS A 367 12.44 7.36 0.71
N LYS A 368 13.76 7.21 0.88
CA LYS A 368 14.44 5.90 0.94
C LYS A 368 14.38 5.29 2.33
N LYS A 369 14.35 6.11 3.38
CA LYS A 369 14.18 5.70 4.78
C LYS A 369 12.72 5.39 5.06
N THR A 370 12.41 4.18 5.54
CA THR A 370 11.02 3.78 5.78
C THR A 370 10.84 3.10 7.12
N VAL A 371 9.59 2.85 7.49
CA VAL A 371 9.23 2.05 8.66
C VAL A 371 8.29 0.94 8.20
N VAL A 372 8.50 -0.27 8.69
CA VAL A 372 7.52 -1.36 8.62
C VAL A 372 7.08 -1.68 10.04
N GLU A 373 5.78 -1.65 10.28
CA GLU A 373 5.21 -1.86 11.59
C GLU A 373 3.99 -2.78 11.50
N SER A 374 3.92 -3.78 12.38
CA SER A 374 2.76 -4.66 12.48
C SER A 374 2.21 -4.68 13.91
N VAL A 375 0.90 -4.50 14.04
CA VAL A 375 0.13 -4.59 15.28
C VAL A 375 -0.81 -5.79 15.18
N TYR A 376 -0.77 -6.64 16.20
CA TYR A 376 -1.59 -7.84 16.32
C TYR A 376 -2.54 -7.68 17.50
N ALA A 377 -3.84 -7.65 17.21
CA ALA A 377 -4.88 -7.76 18.22
C ALA A 377 -5.10 -9.25 18.53
N LEU A 378 -4.67 -9.69 19.71
CA LEU A 378 -4.55 -11.12 20.05
C LEU A 378 -5.91 -11.84 20.03
N GLU A 379 -6.97 -11.15 20.42
CA GLU A 379 -8.35 -11.63 20.36
C GLU A 379 -9.20 -10.89 19.33
N GLY A 380 -8.58 -9.99 18.55
CA GLY A 380 -9.28 -9.18 17.56
C GLY A 380 -9.80 -10.04 16.40
N THR A 381 -10.99 -9.68 15.92
CA THR A 381 -11.65 -10.29 14.76
C THR A 381 -11.46 -9.41 13.52
N HIS A 382 -12.32 -9.55 12.51
CA HIS A 382 -12.37 -8.65 11.36
C HIS A 382 -13.08 -7.36 11.75
N GLU A 383 -12.32 -6.42 12.32
CA GLU A 383 -12.86 -5.18 12.85
C GLU A 383 -11.88 -4.02 12.64
N TRP A 384 -12.38 -2.79 12.77
CA TRP A 384 -11.55 -1.61 12.99
C TRP A 384 -11.34 -1.44 14.50
N PRO A 385 -10.18 -1.80 15.07
CA PRO A 385 -10.06 -1.90 16.51
C PRO A 385 -10.20 -0.53 17.20
N ASN A 386 -11.22 -0.40 18.04
CA ASN A 386 -11.43 0.73 18.92
C ASN A 386 -11.91 0.20 20.27
N LYS A 387 -10.97 -0.13 21.17
CA LYS A 387 -11.21 -0.77 22.47
C LYS A 387 -10.40 -0.05 23.54
N GLU A 388 -10.76 -0.25 24.81
CA GLU A 388 -10.03 0.36 25.94
C GLU A 388 -8.52 0.20 25.80
N ASN A 389 -7.82 1.34 25.79
CA ASN A 389 -6.36 1.51 25.63
C ASN A 389 -5.78 1.26 24.22
N PHE A 390 -6.62 1.14 23.17
CA PHE A 390 -6.16 1.16 21.77
C PHE A 390 -7.23 1.67 20.81
N SER A 391 -6.90 2.73 20.08
CA SER A 391 -7.64 3.20 18.91
C SER A 391 -6.78 3.03 17.67
N ALA A 392 -7.23 2.25 16.69
CA ALA A 392 -6.55 2.10 15.42
C ALA A 392 -6.36 3.46 14.74
N THR A 393 -7.36 4.33 14.81
CA THR A 393 -7.33 5.69 14.27
C THR A 393 -6.23 6.52 14.89
N ALA A 394 -6.18 6.59 16.24
CA ALA A 394 -5.14 7.34 16.95
C ALA A 394 -3.74 6.78 16.65
N TYR A 395 -3.62 5.45 16.55
CA TYR A 395 -2.36 4.81 16.23
C TYR A 395 -1.89 5.10 14.81
N ILE A 396 -2.80 5.07 13.83
CA ILE A 396 -2.53 5.41 12.43
C ILE A 396 -2.16 6.89 12.30
N TYR A 397 -2.82 7.77 13.06
CA TYR A 397 -2.49 9.18 13.15
C TYR A 397 -1.05 9.40 13.66
N GLU A 398 -0.67 8.78 14.79
CA GLU A 398 0.70 8.89 15.30
C GLU A 398 1.74 8.23 14.38
N PHE A 399 1.41 7.12 13.73
CA PHE A 399 2.28 6.52 12.72
C PHE A 399 2.52 7.47 11.54
N GLY A 400 1.48 8.14 11.04
CA GLY A 400 1.63 9.11 9.97
C GLY A 400 2.52 10.29 10.39
N LYS A 401 2.37 10.83 11.60
CA LYS A 401 3.29 11.87 12.11
C LYS A 401 4.74 11.41 12.12
N ARG A 402 5.01 10.18 12.59
CA ARG A 402 6.38 9.63 12.61
C ARG A 402 6.99 9.51 11.22
N VAL A 403 6.20 9.13 10.22
CA VAL A 403 6.70 8.85 8.86
C VAL A 403 6.73 10.08 7.97
N LEU A 404 5.75 10.97 8.11
CA LEU A 404 5.62 12.19 7.30
C LEU A 404 6.33 13.39 7.94
N GLY A 405 6.81 13.25 9.18
CA GLY A 405 7.42 14.30 10.00
C GLY A 405 6.36 15.21 10.64
N SER A 406 5.47 15.74 9.83
CA SER A 406 4.30 16.52 10.23
C SER A 406 3.14 16.28 9.27
N TYR A 407 1.94 16.59 9.73
CA TYR A 407 0.76 16.60 8.89
C TYR A 407 0.63 17.90 8.11
#